data_AF-A0A1I0HNZ5-F1
#
_entry.id   AF-A0A1I0HNZ5-F1
#
_cell.length_a   1.000
_cell.length_b   1.000
_cell.length_c   1.000
_cell.angle_alpha   90.00
_cell.angle_beta   90.00
_cell.angle_gamma   90.00
#
_symmetry.space_group_name_H-M   'P 1'
#
loop_
_entity.id
_entity.type
_entity.pdbx_description
1 polymer ?
#
loop_
_entity_poly.entity_id
_entity_poly.type
_entity_poly.pdbx_seq_one_letter_code
_entity_poly.pdbx_strand_id
1 'polypeptide(L)'
;MGNSTAEAEIFLSLADWLDSRGYDFFVHVPDAHQSHEGYSRLYNQYSSHSVSIGPYKPDVLGYTPSNRVFAIEVKGTENLRKGLGQAISYQRGVDHAYLAADQTKLQRVHDLALSKGIGVFEVDRDARDVVEKHPYASEMKDLLYNTRHQLESMYLTANQQSRRLPNYADPLNQLMPVVAVAGHDRTTTDEIEDLVEAADYPYQSAYKRMIRLAEYLGMVHEGDEKYCLTQQGTMGWTLLQGYGIESVADLKTLKERGPLYQNHPPIATYLRNRFVSNPDFRTLFEVLRRRGGDRLSIQELCAMLIDNYPSTFLNLVYTDSDGGDAPYLIEQGRGDEIYEDPDYLKQIVHSQFISNTASQFKSIGVLDKGSPVIEPMSALEPETDFWYPREFQLG
;
A
#
# COMPACT_ATOMS: atom_id res chain seq x y z
N MET A 1 -14.87 42.57 -2.96
CA MET A 1 -13.41 42.35 -2.82
C MET A 1 -13.03 41.54 -1.58
N GLY A 2 -13.81 41.52 -0.48
CA GLY A 2 -13.43 40.76 0.73
C GLY A 2 -13.59 39.23 0.69
N ASN A 3 -14.45 38.68 -0.17
CA ASN A 3 -14.77 37.24 -0.14
C ASN A 3 -13.76 36.37 -0.93
N SER A 4 -13.19 36.89 -2.02
CA SER A 4 -12.16 36.18 -2.81
C SER A 4 -10.84 36.03 -2.07
N THR A 5 -10.50 36.99 -1.20
CA THR A 5 -9.29 36.93 -0.37
C THR A 5 -9.45 35.88 0.74
N ALA A 6 -10.62 35.83 1.37
CA ALA A 6 -10.93 34.82 2.39
C ALA A 6 -10.91 33.39 1.83
N GLU A 7 -11.43 33.18 0.62
CA GLU A 7 -11.38 31.87 -0.04
C GLU A 7 -9.95 31.44 -0.37
N ALA A 8 -9.11 32.36 -0.86
CA ALA A 8 -7.70 32.07 -1.11
C ALA A 8 -6.93 31.70 0.16
N GLU A 9 -7.19 32.39 1.29
CA GLU A 9 -6.57 32.10 2.59
C GLU A 9 -6.97 30.71 3.11
N ILE A 10 -8.25 30.35 2.99
CA ILE A 10 -8.76 29.03 3.38
C ILE A 10 -8.13 27.95 2.50
N PHE A 11 -8.07 28.19 1.18
CA PHE A 11 -7.49 27.24 0.25
C PHE A 11 -6.00 27.04 0.56
N LEU A 12 -5.21 28.10 0.74
CA LEU A 12 -3.79 27.96 1.07
C LEU A 12 -3.58 27.20 2.38
N SER A 13 -4.33 27.53 3.44
CA SER A 13 -4.23 26.84 4.73
C SER A 13 -4.59 25.36 4.63
N LEU A 14 -5.61 25.03 3.83
CA LEU A 14 -5.99 23.65 3.55
C LEU A 14 -4.89 22.92 2.76
N ALA A 15 -4.34 23.54 1.72
CA ALA A 15 -3.31 22.92 0.89
C ALA A 15 -2.04 22.61 1.70
N ASP A 16 -1.60 23.56 2.53
CA ASP A 16 -0.45 23.37 3.43
C ASP A 16 -0.72 22.23 4.44
N TRP A 17 -1.95 22.13 4.97
CA TRP A 17 -2.34 21.05 5.86
C TRP A 17 -2.33 19.68 5.15
N LEU A 18 -2.90 19.59 3.95
CA LEU A 18 -2.93 18.36 3.15
C LEU A 18 -1.53 17.86 2.84
N ASP A 19 -0.63 18.76 2.43
CA ASP A 19 0.78 18.46 2.17
C ASP A 19 1.48 17.92 3.42
N SER A 20 1.27 18.57 4.58
CA SER A 20 1.84 18.13 5.86
C SER A 20 1.33 16.76 6.34
N ARG A 21 0.17 16.31 5.84
CA ARG A 21 -0.48 15.04 6.18
C ARG A 21 -0.26 13.94 5.13
N GLY A 22 0.55 14.20 4.11
CA GLY A 22 0.93 13.20 3.10
C GLY A 22 -0.16 12.90 2.07
N TYR A 23 -1.04 13.86 1.79
CA TYR A 23 -1.98 13.77 0.68
C TYR A 23 -1.26 14.09 -0.63
N ASP A 24 -1.51 13.30 -1.68
CA ASP A 24 -1.03 13.58 -3.04
C ASP A 24 -2.13 14.31 -3.81
N PHE A 25 -1.98 15.61 -4.10
CA PHE A 25 -3.06 16.37 -4.70
C PHE A 25 -2.64 17.35 -5.79
N PHE A 26 -3.65 17.74 -6.56
CA PHE A 26 -3.57 18.78 -7.56
C PHE A 26 -4.62 19.84 -7.25
N VAL A 27 -4.34 21.08 -7.64
CA VAL A 27 -5.25 22.22 -7.45
C VAL A 27 -5.88 22.67 -8.78
N HIS A 28 -7.11 23.15 -8.72
CA HIS A 28 -7.76 23.86 -9.81
C HIS A 28 -8.08 25.29 -9.34
N VAL A 29 -7.49 26.27 -10.01
CA VAL A 29 -7.86 27.67 -9.84
C VAL A 29 -8.39 28.16 -11.20
N PRO A 30 -9.66 28.57 -11.30
CA PRO A 30 -10.22 29.07 -12.55
C PRO A 30 -9.40 30.26 -13.09
N ASP A 31 -9.28 30.38 -14.42
CA ASP A 31 -8.50 31.44 -15.07
C ASP A 31 -8.93 32.86 -14.63
N ALA A 32 -10.20 33.04 -14.27
CA ALA A 32 -10.74 34.29 -13.74
C ALA A 32 -10.13 34.71 -12.38
N HIS A 33 -9.50 33.78 -11.65
CA HIS A 33 -8.92 34.00 -10.33
C HIS A 33 -7.38 34.00 -10.33
N GLN A 34 -6.71 33.72 -11.46
CA GLN A 34 -5.25 33.71 -11.57
C GLN A 34 -4.59 35.09 -11.37
N SER A 35 -5.32 36.17 -11.63
CA SER A 35 -4.85 37.56 -11.45
C SER A 35 -5.06 38.11 -10.03
N HIS A 36 -5.67 37.34 -9.11
CA HIS A 36 -5.84 37.74 -7.72
C HIS A 36 -4.60 37.36 -6.90
N GLU A 37 -3.98 38.34 -6.23
CA GLU A 37 -2.74 38.15 -5.45
C GLU A 37 -2.77 36.98 -4.46
N GLY A 38 -3.94 36.68 -3.87
CA GLY A 38 -4.09 35.58 -2.90
C GLY A 38 -3.86 34.17 -3.45
N TYR A 39 -4.17 33.92 -4.73
CA TYR A 39 -4.00 32.59 -5.35
C TYR A 39 -2.61 32.37 -5.93
N SER A 40 -1.75 33.39 -5.93
CA SER A 40 -0.42 33.33 -6.52
C SER A 40 0.50 32.29 -5.88
N ARG A 41 0.37 32.08 -4.58
CA ARG A 41 1.14 31.07 -3.85
C ARG A 41 0.72 29.65 -4.21
N LEU A 42 -0.59 29.42 -4.37
CA LEU A 42 -1.13 28.09 -4.67
C LEU A 42 -0.59 27.51 -5.98
N TYR A 43 -0.62 28.27 -7.08
CA TYR A 43 -0.14 27.75 -8.37
C TYR A 43 1.39 27.69 -8.49
N ASN A 44 2.13 28.46 -7.67
CA ASN A 44 3.58 28.39 -7.64
C ASN A 44 4.09 27.20 -6.84
N GLN A 45 3.32 26.74 -5.86
CA GLN A 45 3.71 25.67 -4.93
C GLN A 45 3.13 24.30 -5.32
N TYR A 46 1.89 24.26 -5.81
CA TYR A 46 1.17 23.02 -6.06
C TYR A 46 0.85 22.82 -7.54
N SER A 47 0.88 21.55 -7.98
CA SER A 47 0.60 21.18 -9.38
C SER A 47 -0.88 21.38 -9.73
N SER A 48 -1.16 21.87 -10.94
CA SER A 48 -2.53 22.12 -11.39
C SER A 48 -3.19 20.89 -12.05
N HIS A 49 -4.51 20.75 -11.96
CA HIS A 49 -5.29 19.80 -12.78
C HIS A 49 -6.38 20.46 -13.63
N SER A 50 -6.83 19.70 -14.64
CA SER A 50 -7.97 20.05 -15.49
C SER A 50 -9.07 18.99 -15.51
N VAL A 51 -9.01 18.01 -14.60
CA VAL A 51 -9.94 16.88 -14.51
C VAL A 51 -11.31 17.35 -14.02
N SER A 52 -12.37 16.91 -14.71
CA SER A 52 -13.76 17.20 -14.35
C SER A 52 -14.45 15.94 -13.81
N ILE A 53 -15.33 16.11 -12.83
CA ILE A 53 -16.26 15.08 -12.34
C ILE A 53 -17.68 15.52 -12.68
N GLY A 54 -18.25 14.87 -13.70
CA GLY A 54 -19.46 15.37 -14.34
C GLY A 54 -19.22 16.76 -14.94
N PRO A 55 -20.08 17.77 -14.66
CA PRO A 55 -19.95 19.09 -15.25
C PRO A 55 -18.99 20.02 -14.49
N TYR A 56 -18.41 19.59 -13.38
CA TYR A 56 -17.65 20.46 -12.46
C TYR A 56 -16.19 20.01 -12.32
N LYS A 57 -15.29 20.95 -12.04
CA LYS A 57 -13.90 20.68 -11.66
C LYS A 57 -13.76 20.96 -10.17
N PRO A 58 -13.38 19.95 -9.35
CA PRO A 58 -13.04 20.19 -7.95
C PRO A 58 -11.93 21.22 -7.82
N ASP A 59 -11.95 21.99 -6.74
CA ASP A 59 -10.87 22.93 -6.41
C ASP A 59 -9.60 22.15 -6.01
N VAL A 60 -9.77 21.02 -5.33
CA VAL A 60 -8.69 20.06 -5.05
C VAL A 60 -9.13 18.66 -5.47
N LEU A 61 -8.24 17.94 -6.15
CA LEU A 61 -8.43 16.54 -6.53
C LEU A 61 -7.14 15.78 -6.28
N GLY A 62 -7.22 14.62 -5.65
CA GLY A 62 -6.02 13.87 -5.31
C GLY A 62 -6.30 12.49 -4.74
N TYR A 63 -5.28 11.95 -4.10
CA TYR A 63 -5.30 10.72 -3.34
C TYR A 63 -5.06 11.01 -1.86
N THR A 64 -5.90 10.43 -1.01
CA THR A 64 -5.62 10.35 0.43
C THR A 64 -4.37 9.50 0.68
N PRO A 65 -3.81 9.53 1.90
CA PRO A 65 -2.77 8.59 2.31
C PRO A 65 -3.17 7.12 2.07
N SER A 66 -4.47 6.81 2.20
CA SER A 66 -5.09 5.51 1.89
C SER A 66 -5.33 5.21 0.40
N ASN A 67 -4.75 6.00 -0.50
CA ASN A 67 -4.92 5.84 -1.96
C ASN A 67 -6.39 5.90 -2.39
N ARG A 68 -7.20 6.67 -1.67
CA ARG A 68 -8.58 6.96 -2.03
C ARG A 68 -8.62 8.21 -2.86
N VAL A 69 -9.33 8.15 -3.97
CA VAL A 69 -9.58 9.35 -4.77
C VAL A 69 -10.46 10.27 -3.93
N PHE A 70 -10.01 11.50 -3.70
CA PHE A 70 -10.81 12.50 -3.01
C PHE A 70 -10.94 13.78 -3.83
N ALA A 71 -12.04 14.49 -3.63
CA ALA A 71 -12.27 15.81 -4.20
C ALA A 71 -12.76 16.78 -3.12
N ILE A 72 -12.24 18.01 -3.13
CA ILE A 72 -12.66 19.08 -2.22
C ILE A 72 -13.19 20.26 -3.03
N GLU A 73 -14.34 20.77 -2.63
CA GLU A 73 -14.77 22.13 -2.98
C GLU A 73 -14.37 23.08 -1.86
N VAL A 74 -13.60 24.12 -2.17
CA VAL A 74 -13.21 25.16 -1.23
C VAL A 74 -14.17 26.34 -1.34
N LYS A 75 -14.61 26.86 -0.21
CA LYS A 75 -15.44 28.07 -0.15
C LYS A 75 -14.93 29.02 0.92
N GLY A 76 -15.02 30.31 0.62
CA GLY A 76 -14.76 31.39 1.56
C GLY A 76 -15.80 31.46 2.68
N THR A 77 -16.48 32.60 2.76
CA THR A 77 -17.48 32.84 3.82
C THR A 77 -18.94 32.77 3.34
N GLU A 78 -19.15 32.62 2.03
CA GLU A 78 -20.47 32.61 1.40
C GLU A 78 -20.63 31.42 0.44
N ASN A 79 -21.83 31.27 -0.14
CA ASN A 79 -22.14 30.26 -1.16
C ASN A 79 -21.92 28.79 -0.76
N LEU A 80 -21.86 28.50 0.54
CA LEU A 80 -21.69 27.14 1.08
C LEU A 80 -22.70 26.12 0.52
N ARG A 81 -23.96 26.52 0.30
CA ARG A 81 -24.98 25.63 -0.29
C ARG A 81 -24.66 25.26 -1.75
N LYS A 82 -24.12 26.20 -2.52
CA LYS A 82 -23.69 25.94 -3.90
C LYS A 82 -22.49 25.02 -3.90
N GLY A 83 -21.49 25.30 -3.04
CA GLY A 83 -20.33 24.44 -2.87
C GLY A 83 -20.70 23.01 -2.44
N LEU A 84 -21.64 22.87 -1.50
CA LEU A 84 -22.18 21.56 -1.12
C LEU A 84 -22.82 20.83 -2.31
N GLY A 85 -23.57 21.53 -3.17
CA GLY A 85 -24.15 20.93 -4.38
C GLY A 85 -23.10 20.44 -5.38
N GLN A 86 -21.97 21.15 -5.50
CA GLN A 86 -20.82 20.71 -6.29
C GLN A 86 -20.15 19.49 -5.66
N ALA A 87 -19.89 19.51 -4.35
CA ALA A 87 -19.33 18.38 -3.61
C ALA A 87 -20.18 17.10 -3.72
N ILE A 88 -21.52 17.21 -3.65
CA ILE A 88 -22.45 16.09 -3.91
C ILE A 88 -22.25 15.53 -5.32
N SER A 89 -21.97 16.37 -6.31
CA SER A 89 -21.71 15.90 -7.68
C SER A 89 -20.39 15.14 -7.78
N TYR A 90 -19.39 15.49 -6.96
CA TYR A 90 -18.08 14.82 -6.94
C TYR A 90 -18.16 13.37 -6.50
N GLN A 91 -19.09 13.00 -5.62
CA GLN A 91 -19.29 11.62 -5.13
C GLN A 91 -19.45 10.56 -6.25
N ARG A 92 -19.72 10.99 -7.49
CA ARG A 92 -19.82 10.11 -8.66
C ARG A 92 -18.47 9.61 -9.20
N GLY A 93 -17.39 10.30 -8.87
CA GLY A 93 -16.05 10.04 -9.43
C GLY A 93 -14.94 9.93 -8.39
N VAL A 94 -15.28 10.02 -7.10
CA VAL A 94 -14.32 9.92 -5.99
C VAL A 94 -14.84 8.99 -4.91
N ASP A 95 -13.93 8.46 -4.11
CA ASP A 95 -14.25 7.71 -2.89
C ASP A 95 -14.80 8.66 -1.81
N HIS A 96 -14.14 9.82 -1.66
CA HIS A 96 -14.48 10.85 -0.66
C HIS A 96 -14.66 12.23 -1.29
N ALA A 97 -15.80 12.86 -1.02
CA ALA A 97 -16.06 14.24 -1.42
C ALA A 97 -16.16 15.11 -0.18
N TYR A 98 -15.55 16.29 -0.23
CA TYR A 98 -15.48 17.21 0.91
C TYR A 98 -15.89 18.63 0.54
N LEU A 99 -16.33 19.37 1.56
CA LEU A 99 -16.51 20.81 1.53
C LEU A 99 -15.56 21.45 2.56
N ALA A 100 -14.68 22.32 2.10
CA ALA A 100 -13.80 23.10 2.98
C ALA A 100 -14.30 24.54 3.10
N ALA A 101 -14.39 25.06 4.33
CA ALA A 101 -14.66 26.48 4.55
C ALA A 101 -14.22 26.94 5.95
N ASP A 102 -14.37 28.24 6.20
CA ASP A 102 -14.19 28.82 7.53
C ASP A 102 -15.06 28.13 8.57
N GLN A 103 -14.45 27.70 9.68
CA GLN A 103 -15.11 26.94 10.73
C GLN A 103 -16.40 27.62 11.23
N THR A 104 -16.39 28.94 11.44
CA THR A 104 -17.55 29.68 11.98
C THR A 104 -18.74 29.70 11.01
N LYS A 105 -18.49 29.50 9.72
CA LYS A 105 -19.54 29.51 8.68
C LYS A 105 -19.97 28.10 8.30
N LEU A 106 -19.05 27.14 8.33
CA LEU A 106 -19.30 25.76 7.93
C LEU A 106 -20.33 25.06 8.82
N GLN A 107 -20.45 25.46 10.09
CA GLN A 107 -21.49 25.00 11.01
C GLN A 107 -22.92 25.09 10.44
N ARG A 108 -23.19 26.04 9.54
CA ARG A 108 -24.51 26.23 8.92
C ARG A 108 -24.93 25.09 7.98
N VAL A 109 -23.96 24.33 7.47
CA VAL A 109 -24.18 23.25 6.51
C VAL A 109 -23.56 21.93 6.96
N HIS A 110 -22.84 21.91 8.08
CA HIS A 110 -22.10 20.77 8.61
C HIS A 110 -22.95 19.48 8.67
N ASP A 111 -24.05 19.50 9.44
CA ASP A 111 -24.87 18.29 9.62
C ASP A 111 -25.55 17.84 8.32
N LEU A 112 -25.89 18.80 7.45
CA LEU A 112 -26.42 18.51 6.13
C LEU A 112 -25.36 17.88 5.22
N ALA A 113 -24.11 18.34 5.26
CA ALA A 113 -23.02 17.77 4.50
C ALA A 113 -22.78 16.32 4.91
N LEU A 114 -22.62 16.06 6.21
CA LEU A 114 -22.38 14.72 6.74
C LEU A 114 -23.54 13.76 6.43
N SER A 115 -24.80 14.20 6.59
CA SER A 115 -25.97 13.38 6.24
C SER A 115 -26.12 13.10 4.75
N LYS A 116 -25.43 13.86 3.88
CA LYS A 116 -25.33 13.63 2.43
C LYS A 116 -24.08 12.85 2.03
N GLY A 117 -23.29 12.38 2.99
CA GLY A 117 -22.07 11.65 2.69
C GLY A 117 -20.92 12.54 2.23
N ILE A 118 -20.95 13.83 2.58
CA ILE A 118 -19.91 14.81 2.27
C ILE A 118 -19.14 15.13 3.55
N GLY A 119 -17.83 14.91 3.53
CA GLY A 119 -16.95 15.30 4.62
C GLY A 119 -16.74 16.79 4.66
N VAL A 120 -16.18 17.29 5.75
CA VAL A 120 -15.92 18.71 5.90
C VAL A 120 -14.50 18.95 6.41
N PHE A 121 -13.86 19.99 5.87
CA PHE A 121 -12.64 20.55 6.42
C PHE A 121 -12.99 21.91 7.03
N GLU A 122 -12.99 21.96 8.36
CA GLU A 122 -13.16 23.20 9.12
C GLU A 122 -11.83 23.90 9.21
N VAL A 123 -11.71 25.06 8.55
CA VAL A 123 -10.47 25.84 8.55
C VAL A 123 -10.60 27.01 9.52
N ASP A 124 -9.72 27.07 10.51
CA ASP A 124 -9.54 28.24 11.38
C ASP A 124 -8.47 29.16 10.77
N ARG A 125 -8.90 30.33 10.30
CA ARG A 125 -8.01 31.32 9.66
C ARG A 125 -7.02 31.97 10.65
N ASP A 126 -7.40 32.08 11.92
CA ASP A 126 -6.61 32.75 12.93
C ASP A 126 -5.56 31.79 13.52
N ALA A 127 -5.96 30.54 13.77
CA ALA A 127 -5.07 29.51 14.29
C ALA A 127 -4.27 28.76 13.21
N ARG A 128 -4.66 28.89 11.93
CA ARG A 128 -4.19 28.05 10.81
C ARG A 128 -4.34 26.56 11.07
N ASP A 129 -5.40 26.21 11.80
CA ASP A 129 -5.73 24.82 12.10
C ASP A 129 -6.80 24.33 11.13
N VAL A 130 -6.75 23.04 10.82
CA VAL A 130 -7.73 22.38 9.96
C VAL A 130 -8.20 21.11 10.64
N VAL A 131 -9.51 21.05 10.88
CA VAL A 131 -10.17 19.86 11.42
C VAL A 131 -10.90 19.15 10.29
N GLU A 132 -10.45 17.93 9.98
CA GLU A 132 -11.14 17.03 9.06
C GLU A 132 -12.26 16.28 9.80
N LYS A 133 -13.42 16.17 9.15
CA LYS A 133 -14.50 15.29 9.59
C LYS A 133 -15.02 14.47 8.43
N HIS A 134 -14.92 13.16 8.56
CA HIS A 134 -15.44 12.22 7.58
C HIS A 134 -16.96 12.06 7.72
N PRO A 135 -17.68 11.82 6.61
CA PRO A 135 -19.07 11.41 6.69
C PRO A 135 -19.17 9.95 7.17
N TYR A 136 -20.16 9.63 8.01
CA TYR A 136 -20.38 8.24 8.50
C TYR A 136 -20.42 7.17 7.39
N ALA A 137 -20.83 7.54 6.17
CA ALA A 137 -20.88 6.64 5.03
C ALA A 137 -19.52 6.37 4.35
N SER A 138 -18.49 7.21 4.55
CA SER A 138 -17.16 6.96 3.97
C SER A 138 -16.42 5.87 4.73
N GLU A 139 -16.50 5.87 6.07
CA GLU A 139 -15.96 4.78 6.90
C GLU A 139 -16.55 3.42 6.48
N MET A 140 -17.85 3.38 6.19
CA MET A 140 -18.51 2.19 5.63
C MET A 140 -18.04 1.82 4.21
N LYS A 141 -17.71 2.79 3.34
CA LYS A 141 -17.15 2.51 2.02
C LYS A 141 -15.74 1.95 2.12
N ASP A 142 -14.93 2.45 3.03
CA ASP A 142 -13.59 1.93 3.31
C ASP A 142 -13.67 0.51 3.89
N LEU A 143 -14.60 0.26 4.82
CA LEU A 143 -14.89 -1.10 5.31
C LEU A 143 -15.39 -2.01 4.19
N LEU A 144 -16.26 -1.54 3.29
CA LEU A 144 -16.76 -2.33 2.16
C LEU A 144 -15.67 -2.65 1.15
N TYR A 145 -14.80 -1.69 0.84
CA TYR A 145 -13.62 -1.91 0.01
C TYR A 145 -12.70 -2.96 0.65
N ASN A 146 -12.41 -2.81 1.94
CA ASN A 146 -11.59 -3.75 2.70
C ASN A 146 -12.23 -5.16 2.75
N THR A 147 -13.53 -5.25 2.99
CA THR A 147 -14.29 -6.52 2.99
C THR A 147 -14.29 -7.16 1.61
N ARG A 148 -14.50 -6.36 0.55
CA ARG A 148 -14.43 -6.83 -0.83
C ARG A 148 -13.04 -7.35 -1.17
N HIS A 149 -11.98 -6.68 -0.72
CA HIS A 149 -10.62 -7.18 -0.91
C HIS A 149 -10.34 -8.44 -0.13
N GLN A 150 -10.84 -8.57 1.10
CA GLN A 150 -10.75 -9.82 1.83
C GLN A 150 -11.45 -10.95 1.08
N LEU A 151 -12.64 -10.69 0.51
CA LEU A 151 -13.35 -11.67 -0.31
C LEU A 151 -12.60 -12.01 -1.61
N GLU A 152 -12.11 -11.02 -2.34
CA GLU A 152 -11.32 -11.22 -3.57
C GLU A 152 -10.04 -12.02 -3.28
N SER A 153 -9.36 -11.70 -2.18
CA SER A 153 -8.22 -12.48 -1.69
C SER A 153 -8.65 -13.91 -1.37
N MET A 154 -9.77 -14.13 -0.67
CA MET A 154 -10.26 -15.46 -0.34
C MET A 154 -10.63 -16.29 -1.58
N TYR A 155 -11.18 -15.66 -2.62
CA TYR A 155 -11.47 -16.29 -3.90
C TYR A 155 -10.19 -16.68 -4.65
N LEU A 156 -9.16 -15.83 -4.61
CA LEU A 156 -7.85 -16.12 -5.21
C LEU A 156 -7.10 -17.21 -4.45
N THR A 157 -7.26 -17.30 -3.12
CA THR A 157 -6.51 -18.23 -2.26
C THR A 157 -7.26 -19.52 -1.92
N ALA A 158 -8.39 -19.81 -2.58
CA ALA A 158 -9.16 -21.05 -2.49
C ALA A 158 -9.09 -21.75 -1.09
N ASN A 159 -9.70 -21.14 -0.08
CA ASN A 159 -10.13 -21.83 1.15
C ASN A 159 -9.07 -22.75 1.84
N GLN A 160 -7.81 -22.32 1.99
CA GLN A 160 -6.85 -23.03 2.84
C GLN A 160 -6.22 -22.19 3.94
N GLN A 161 -6.14 -22.82 5.10
CA GLN A 161 -5.56 -22.33 6.36
C GLN A 161 -4.16 -21.75 6.14
N SER A 162 -3.94 -20.57 6.73
CA SER A 162 -2.75 -19.70 6.62
C SER A 162 -2.81 -18.67 5.48
N ARG A 163 -3.38 -17.49 5.81
CA ARG A 163 -3.11 -16.21 5.14
C ARG A 163 -1.63 -15.81 5.17
N ARG A 164 -0.80 -16.53 5.94
CA ARG A 164 0.61 -16.20 6.17
C ARG A 164 1.45 -16.76 5.03
N LEU A 165 2.14 -15.88 4.33
CA LEU A 165 3.13 -16.25 3.34
C LEU A 165 4.28 -17.01 4.03
N PRO A 166 4.61 -18.23 3.58
CA PRO A 166 5.84 -18.89 3.97
C PRO A 166 7.01 -18.15 3.33
N ASN A 167 7.47 -17.11 4.00
CA ASN A 167 8.45 -16.21 3.46
C ASN A 167 9.87 -16.79 3.73
N TYR A 168 10.86 -16.41 2.95
CA TYR A 168 12.24 -16.89 3.05
C TYR A 168 13.18 -15.73 2.79
N ALA A 169 14.40 -15.75 3.30
CA ALA A 169 15.33 -14.64 3.08
C ALA A 169 15.60 -14.37 1.59
N ASP A 170 15.56 -15.43 0.77
CA ASP A 170 15.88 -15.35 -0.66
C ASP A 170 14.62 -15.53 -1.54
N PRO A 171 14.32 -14.57 -2.43
CA PRO A 171 13.15 -14.62 -3.30
C PRO A 171 13.25 -15.69 -4.40
N LEU A 172 14.44 -16.22 -4.72
CA LEU A 172 14.60 -17.32 -5.68
C LEU A 172 14.02 -18.64 -5.20
N ASN A 173 13.81 -18.82 -3.88
CA ASN A 173 13.11 -19.98 -3.34
C ASN A 173 11.72 -20.16 -3.95
N GLN A 174 11.10 -19.08 -4.40
CA GLN A 174 9.78 -19.07 -5.02
C GLN A 174 9.81 -19.64 -6.44
N LEU A 175 10.97 -19.62 -7.09
CA LEU A 175 11.17 -20.16 -8.44
C LEU A 175 11.60 -21.63 -8.41
N MET A 176 11.98 -22.17 -7.23
CA MET A 176 12.39 -23.57 -7.12
C MET A 176 11.30 -24.53 -7.64
N PRO A 177 10.01 -24.41 -7.26
CA PRO A 177 8.96 -25.27 -7.80
C PRO A 177 8.78 -25.12 -9.32
N VAL A 178 9.02 -23.92 -9.87
CA VAL A 178 8.94 -23.68 -11.32
C VAL A 178 10.01 -24.48 -12.07
N VAL A 179 11.25 -24.45 -11.55
CA VAL A 179 12.38 -25.21 -12.12
C VAL A 179 12.19 -26.71 -11.91
N ALA A 180 11.65 -27.14 -10.77
CA ALA A 180 11.36 -28.55 -10.52
C ALA A 180 10.34 -29.12 -11.51
N VAL A 181 9.24 -28.39 -11.74
CA VAL A 181 8.17 -28.82 -12.65
C VAL A 181 8.62 -28.79 -14.11
N ALA A 182 9.28 -27.73 -14.58
CA ALA A 182 9.60 -27.58 -16.01
C ALA A 182 10.99 -28.07 -16.42
N GLY A 183 11.99 -28.01 -15.54
CA GLY A 183 13.35 -28.46 -15.83
C GLY A 183 13.58 -29.94 -15.55
N HIS A 184 12.72 -30.56 -14.72
CA HIS A 184 12.93 -31.92 -14.22
C HIS A 184 11.68 -32.81 -14.27
N ASP A 185 10.57 -32.31 -14.84
CA ASP A 185 9.28 -33.01 -14.90
C ASP A 185 8.80 -33.54 -13.53
N ARG A 186 9.17 -32.85 -12.44
CA ARG A 186 8.76 -33.21 -11.06
C ARG A 186 7.42 -32.56 -10.77
N THR A 187 6.39 -33.37 -10.75
CA THR A 187 5.00 -32.91 -10.72
C THR A 187 4.31 -33.28 -9.41
N THR A 188 4.86 -34.13 -8.56
CA THR A 188 4.30 -34.43 -7.24
C THR A 188 5.09 -33.77 -6.12
N THR A 189 4.47 -33.66 -4.94
CA THR A 189 5.14 -33.14 -3.73
C THR A 189 6.39 -33.95 -3.39
N ASP A 190 6.29 -35.28 -3.42
CA ASP A 190 7.39 -36.20 -3.09
C ASP A 190 8.53 -36.14 -4.12
N GLU A 191 8.19 -36.02 -5.42
CA GLU A 191 9.17 -35.85 -6.50
C GLU A 191 9.98 -34.55 -6.37
N ILE A 192 9.35 -33.48 -5.87
CA ILE A 192 10.01 -32.21 -5.61
C ILE A 192 10.89 -32.32 -4.35
N GLU A 193 10.44 -33.04 -3.31
CA GLU A 193 11.26 -33.33 -2.11
C GLU A 193 12.57 -34.04 -2.49
N ASP A 194 12.46 -35.15 -3.23
CA ASP A 194 13.61 -35.94 -3.67
C ASP A 194 14.62 -35.09 -4.47
N LEU A 195 14.13 -34.20 -5.33
CA LEU A 195 14.99 -33.31 -6.13
C LEU A 195 15.73 -32.29 -5.26
N VAL A 196 15.02 -31.68 -4.32
CA VAL A 196 15.56 -30.64 -3.44
C VAL A 196 16.61 -31.25 -2.48
N GLU A 197 16.36 -32.46 -1.98
CA GLU A 197 17.33 -33.21 -1.19
C GLU A 197 18.56 -33.62 -2.03
N ALA A 198 18.35 -34.19 -3.22
CA ALA A 198 19.44 -34.60 -4.09
C ALA A 198 20.33 -33.43 -4.54
N ALA A 199 19.76 -32.23 -4.69
CA ALA A 199 20.48 -31.01 -5.05
C ALA A 199 21.13 -30.30 -3.85
N ASP A 200 20.94 -30.80 -2.62
CA ASP A 200 21.36 -30.12 -1.39
C ASP A 200 20.89 -28.65 -1.39
N TYR A 201 19.62 -28.44 -1.74
CA TYR A 201 19.11 -27.08 -1.95
C TYR A 201 18.87 -26.38 -0.60
N PRO A 202 19.25 -25.10 -0.44
CA PRO A 202 19.02 -24.39 0.81
C PRO A 202 17.55 -24.39 1.22
N TYR A 203 17.28 -24.66 2.50
CA TYR A 203 15.92 -24.80 3.07
C TYR A 203 15.14 -26.03 2.57
N GLN A 204 15.83 -27.13 2.26
CA GLN A 204 15.20 -28.38 1.81
C GLN A 204 14.07 -28.88 2.72
N SER A 205 14.23 -28.79 4.05
CA SER A 205 13.20 -29.20 5.02
C SER A 205 11.91 -28.37 4.96
N ALA A 206 11.92 -27.27 4.21
CA ALA A 206 10.78 -26.38 4.03
C ALA A 206 10.25 -26.39 2.58
N TYR A 207 10.59 -27.36 1.74
CA TYR A 207 10.18 -27.39 0.32
C TYR A 207 8.66 -27.20 0.11
N LYS A 208 7.78 -27.81 0.94
CA LYS A 208 6.31 -27.63 0.87
C LYS A 208 5.88 -26.18 0.98
N ARG A 209 6.60 -25.39 1.78
CA ARG A 209 6.37 -23.96 1.95
C ARG A 209 6.80 -23.17 0.70
N MET A 210 7.85 -23.60 -0.01
CA MET A 210 8.23 -23.00 -1.30
C MET A 210 7.17 -23.25 -2.38
N ILE A 211 6.65 -24.48 -2.44
CA ILE A 211 5.54 -24.85 -3.34
C ILE A 211 4.34 -23.95 -3.10
N ARG A 212 3.87 -23.86 -1.84
CA ARG A 212 2.75 -22.98 -1.47
C ARG A 212 2.98 -21.52 -1.87
N LEU A 213 4.20 -21.00 -1.72
CA LEU A 213 4.50 -19.63 -2.12
C LEU A 213 4.47 -19.46 -3.64
N ALA A 214 4.97 -20.44 -4.41
CA ALA A 214 4.89 -20.41 -5.86
C ALA A 214 3.44 -20.52 -6.36
N GLU A 215 2.61 -21.32 -5.69
CA GLU A 215 1.17 -21.40 -5.95
C GLU A 215 0.47 -20.08 -5.65
N TYR A 216 0.76 -19.50 -4.48
CA TYR A 216 0.19 -18.22 -4.05
C TYR A 216 0.50 -17.08 -5.03
N LEU A 217 1.72 -17.08 -5.58
CA LEU A 217 2.16 -16.11 -6.59
C LEU A 217 1.69 -16.46 -8.01
N GLY A 218 0.86 -17.49 -8.14
CA GLY A 218 0.23 -17.93 -9.37
C GLY A 218 1.21 -18.49 -10.39
N MET A 219 2.35 -19.04 -9.96
CA MET A 219 3.38 -19.60 -10.85
C MET A 219 3.16 -21.09 -11.12
N VAL A 220 2.71 -21.84 -10.11
CA VAL A 220 2.34 -23.25 -10.24
C VAL A 220 0.91 -23.46 -9.72
N HIS A 221 0.29 -24.56 -10.09
CA HIS A 221 -1.03 -24.93 -9.61
C HIS A 221 -1.15 -26.46 -9.51
N GLU A 222 -1.71 -26.94 -8.41
CA GLU A 222 -2.08 -28.35 -8.24
C GLU A 222 -3.35 -28.68 -9.02
N GLY A 223 -3.22 -29.53 -10.05
CA GLY A 223 -4.32 -30.14 -10.79
C GLY A 223 -4.70 -31.51 -10.21
N ASP A 224 -4.88 -32.52 -11.07
CA ASP A 224 -5.16 -33.92 -10.69
C ASP A 224 -3.98 -34.56 -9.92
N GLU A 225 -3.75 -34.13 -8.67
CA GLU A 225 -2.66 -34.53 -7.78
C GLU A 225 -1.25 -34.25 -8.33
N LYS A 226 -1.15 -33.32 -9.28
CA LYS A 226 0.08 -32.93 -9.97
C LYS A 226 0.19 -31.43 -10.13
N TYR A 227 1.38 -30.90 -9.87
CA TYR A 227 1.75 -29.53 -10.14
C TYR A 227 2.04 -29.31 -11.63
N CYS A 228 1.40 -28.28 -12.17
CA CYS A 228 1.63 -27.77 -13.52
C CYS A 228 2.04 -26.31 -13.45
N LEU A 229 2.82 -25.85 -14.44
CA LEU A 229 3.07 -24.43 -14.59
C LEU A 229 1.82 -23.71 -15.08
N THR A 230 1.53 -22.55 -14.49
CA THR A 230 0.59 -21.59 -15.07
C THR A 230 1.26 -20.85 -16.23
N GLN A 231 0.51 -20.00 -16.94
CA GLN A 231 1.12 -19.08 -17.92
C GLN A 231 2.23 -18.22 -17.30
N GLN A 232 2.04 -17.77 -16.06
CA GLN A 232 3.03 -16.95 -15.34
C GLN A 232 4.25 -17.79 -14.95
N GLY A 233 4.06 -19.04 -14.53
CA GLY A 233 5.14 -20.00 -14.32
C GLY A 233 5.95 -20.23 -15.58
N THR A 234 5.30 -20.45 -16.72
CA THR A 234 5.97 -20.66 -18.02
C THR A 234 6.80 -19.44 -18.43
N MET A 235 6.29 -18.23 -18.20
CA MET A 235 7.07 -16.99 -18.40
C MET A 235 8.29 -16.93 -17.49
N GLY A 236 8.15 -17.28 -16.21
CA GLY A 236 9.26 -17.37 -15.27
C GLY A 236 10.31 -18.39 -15.70
N TRP A 237 9.88 -19.56 -16.14
CA TRP A 237 10.76 -20.59 -16.68
C TRP A 237 11.53 -20.13 -17.92
N THR A 238 10.82 -19.55 -18.90
CA THR A 238 11.44 -19.02 -20.13
C THR A 238 12.48 -17.95 -19.81
N LEU A 239 12.17 -17.09 -18.85
CA LEU A 239 13.09 -16.06 -18.38
C LEU A 239 14.36 -16.67 -17.77
N LEU A 240 14.23 -17.70 -16.92
CA LEU A 240 15.35 -18.40 -16.30
C LEU A 240 16.25 -19.07 -17.35
N GLN A 241 15.65 -19.73 -18.34
CA GLN A 241 16.40 -20.32 -19.46
C GLN A 241 17.18 -19.27 -20.25
N GLY A 242 16.62 -18.07 -20.43
CA GLY A 242 17.33 -16.94 -21.04
C GLY A 242 18.60 -16.51 -20.30
N TYR A 243 18.74 -16.87 -19.03
CA TYR A 243 19.94 -16.66 -18.20
C TYR A 243 20.78 -17.92 -18.00
N GLY A 244 20.46 -19.02 -18.70
CA GLY A 244 21.15 -20.30 -18.58
C GLY A 244 20.86 -21.03 -17.27
N ILE A 245 19.71 -20.78 -16.65
CA ILE A 245 19.28 -21.46 -15.43
C ILE A 245 18.28 -22.53 -15.85
N GLU A 246 18.74 -23.78 -15.88
CA GLU A 246 17.95 -24.92 -16.37
C GLU A 246 17.71 -25.98 -15.29
N SER A 247 18.40 -25.88 -14.15
CA SER A 247 18.29 -26.84 -13.05
C SER A 247 18.21 -26.18 -11.67
N VAL A 248 17.80 -26.96 -10.67
CA VAL A 248 17.80 -26.52 -9.26
C VAL A 248 19.22 -26.18 -8.78
N ALA A 249 20.25 -26.84 -9.32
CA ALA A 249 21.65 -26.52 -9.03
C ALA A 249 22.08 -25.16 -9.61
N ASP A 250 21.62 -24.81 -10.82
CA ASP A 250 21.87 -23.48 -11.39
C ASP A 250 21.17 -22.39 -10.58
N LEU A 251 19.94 -22.67 -10.13
CA LEU A 251 19.19 -21.78 -9.26
C LEU A 251 19.89 -21.58 -7.91
N LYS A 252 20.46 -22.63 -7.31
CA LYS A 252 21.30 -22.54 -6.10
C LYS A 252 22.51 -21.63 -6.34
N THR A 253 23.22 -21.82 -7.45
CA THR A 253 24.38 -21.01 -7.83
C THR A 253 24.01 -19.53 -8.03
N LEU A 254 22.81 -19.24 -8.54
CA LEU A 254 22.33 -17.88 -8.73
C LEU A 254 22.22 -17.11 -7.41
N LYS A 255 21.78 -17.78 -6.33
CA LYS A 255 21.58 -17.17 -4.99
C LYS A 255 22.87 -16.58 -4.43
N GLU A 256 24.01 -17.17 -4.78
CA GLU A 256 25.33 -16.77 -4.31
C GLU A 256 25.85 -15.48 -4.98
N ARG A 257 25.19 -15.00 -6.05
CA ARG A 257 25.64 -13.85 -6.83
C ARG A 257 25.21 -12.49 -6.27
N GLY A 258 24.50 -12.46 -5.15
CA GLY A 258 24.04 -11.22 -4.50
C GLY A 258 22.69 -10.71 -5.04
N PRO A 259 22.34 -9.43 -4.83
CA PRO A 259 21.00 -8.92 -5.11
C PRO A 259 20.58 -9.06 -6.57
N LEU A 260 19.38 -9.62 -6.80
CA LEU A 260 18.85 -9.86 -8.14
C LEU A 260 18.67 -8.58 -8.94
N TYR A 261 18.24 -7.48 -8.32
CA TYR A 261 17.98 -6.24 -9.06
C TYR A 261 19.22 -5.64 -9.72
N GLN A 262 20.43 -5.99 -9.24
CA GLN A 262 21.69 -5.56 -9.83
C GLN A 262 22.19 -6.56 -10.88
N ASN A 263 22.20 -7.84 -10.51
CA ASN A 263 22.85 -8.87 -11.32
C ASN A 263 21.92 -9.49 -12.38
N HIS A 264 20.62 -9.54 -12.09
CA HIS A 264 19.59 -10.13 -12.94
C HIS A 264 18.30 -9.28 -12.91
N PRO A 265 18.34 -8.01 -13.39
CA PRO A 265 17.22 -7.07 -13.25
C PRO A 265 15.88 -7.59 -13.81
N PRO A 266 15.84 -8.32 -14.95
CA PRO A 266 14.60 -8.90 -15.44
C PRO A 266 13.99 -9.96 -14.52
N ILE A 267 14.79 -10.78 -13.84
CA ILE A 267 14.30 -11.73 -12.83
C ILE A 267 13.72 -10.97 -11.63
N ALA A 268 14.41 -9.92 -11.17
CA ALA A 268 13.91 -9.07 -10.10
C ALA A 268 12.58 -8.38 -10.47
N THR A 269 12.45 -7.87 -11.70
CA THR A 269 11.21 -7.26 -12.20
C THR A 269 10.09 -8.29 -12.31
N TYR A 270 10.37 -9.49 -12.82
CA TYR A 270 9.40 -10.58 -12.86
C TYR A 270 8.88 -10.91 -11.45
N LEU A 271 9.78 -11.06 -10.47
CA LEU A 271 9.41 -11.35 -9.09
C LEU A 271 8.61 -10.22 -8.45
N ARG A 272 9.02 -8.95 -8.65
CA ARG A 272 8.20 -7.79 -8.23
C ARG A 272 6.79 -7.90 -8.79
N ASN A 273 6.65 -8.18 -10.09
CA ASN A 273 5.34 -8.35 -10.75
C ASN A 273 4.54 -9.54 -10.20
N ARG A 274 5.19 -10.59 -9.72
CA ARG A 274 4.53 -11.69 -9.01
C ARG A 274 4.05 -11.25 -7.63
N PHE A 275 4.84 -10.49 -6.87
CA PHE A 275 4.39 -9.92 -5.60
C PHE A 275 3.18 -9.00 -5.76
N VAL A 276 3.22 -8.00 -6.65
CA VAL A 276 2.06 -7.09 -6.89
C VAL A 276 0.84 -7.78 -7.51
N SER A 277 0.94 -9.03 -7.96
CA SER A 277 -0.25 -9.80 -8.33
C SER A 277 -1.14 -10.06 -7.11
N ASN A 278 -0.55 -10.11 -5.92
CA ASN A 278 -1.26 -10.10 -4.66
C ASN A 278 -1.64 -8.66 -4.24
N PRO A 279 -2.90 -8.41 -3.85
CA PRO A 279 -3.36 -7.08 -3.45
C PRO A 279 -2.62 -6.47 -2.25
N ASP A 280 -2.33 -7.25 -1.21
CA ASP A 280 -1.67 -6.74 0.00
C ASP A 280 -0.23 -6.31 -0.30
N PHE A 281 0.51 -7.10 -1.07
CA PHE A 281 1.82 -6.70 -1.54
C PHE A 281 1.78 -5.52 -2.50
N ARG A 282 0.72 -5.40 -3.31
CA ARG A 282 0.54 -4.23 -4.17
C ARG A 282 0.38 -2.96 -3.34
N THR A 283 -0.51 -2.98 -2.36
CA THR A 283 -0.69 -1.87 -1.42
C THR A 283 0.63 -1.54 -0.72
N LEU A 284 1.33 -2.54 -0.18
CA LEU A 284 2.63 -2.33 0.47
C LEU A 284 3.65 -1.69 -0.48
N PHE A 285 3.76 -2.17 -1.72
CA PHE A 285 4.69 -1.60 -2.70
C PHE A 285 4.29 -0.19 -3.10
N GLU A 286 3.00 0.12 -3.20
CA GLU A 286 2.51 1.48 -3.45
C GLU A 286 2.88 2.42 -2.31
N VAL A 287 2.67 2.01 -1.05
CA VAL A 287 3.08 2.76 0.15
C VAL A 287 4.58 3.02 0.15
N LEU A 288 5.40 1.99 -0.09
CA LEU A 288 6.86 2.10 -0.14
C LEU A 288 7.31 2.99 -1.31
N ARG A 289 6.68 2.87 -2.48
CA ARG A 289 7.02 3.68 -3.67
C ARG A 289 6.68 5.15 -3.49
N ARG A 290 5.56 5.47 -2.84
CA ARG A 290 5.14 6.87 -2.56
C ARG A 290 6.13 7.61 -1.67
N ARG A 291 6.76 6.91 -0.73
CA ARG A 291 7.84 7.45 0.10
C ARG A 291 9.18 7.59 -0.65
N GLY A 292 9.26 7.19 -1.92
CA GLY A 292 10.49 6.97 -2.69
C GLY A 292 11.66 7.90 -2.34
N GLY A 293 12.77 7.32 -1.88
CA GLY A 293 13.99 8.06 -1.53
C GLY A 293 14.09 8.49 -0.06
N ASP A 294 12.95 8.61 0.65
CA ASP A 294 12.92 8.96 2.07
C ASP A 294 12.90 7.71 2.97
N ARG A 295 13.51 7.82 4.15
CA ARG A 295 13.48 6.75 5.15
C ARG A 295 12.10 6.65 5.79
N LEU A 296 11.68 5.43 6.14
CA LEU A 296 10.41 5.14 6.78
C LEU A 296 10.64 4.22 7.98
N SER A 297 10.28 4.65 9.19
CA SER A 297 10.40 3.79 10.37
C SER A 297 9.40 2.63 10.31
N ILE A 298 9.69 1.51 10.98
CA ILE A 298 8.73 0.41 11.08
C ILE A 298 7.43 0.87 11.74
N GLN A 299 7.50 1.75 12.74
CA GLN A 299 6.33 2.34 13.39
C GLN A 299 5.52 3.20 12.41
N GLU A 300 6.15 4.08 11.63
CA GLU A 300 5.48 4.90 10.62
C GLU A 300 4.82 4.04 9.53
N LEU A 301 5.49 2.97 9.10
CA LEU A 301 4.92 1.99 8.17
C LEU A 301 3.68 1.31 8.77
N CYS A 302 3.76 0.86 10.02
CA CYS A 302 2.64 0.23 10.69
C CYS A 302 1.48 1.20 10.90
N ALA A 303 1.74 2.44 11.34
CA ALA A 303 0.72 3.47 11.48
C ALA A 303 -0.02 3.73 10.16
N MET A 304 0.74 3.93 9.07
CA MET A 304 0.13 4.08 7.75
C MET A 304 -0.72 2.86 7.37
N LEU A 305 -0.22 1.64 7.56
CA LEU A 305 -0.99 0.44 7.20
C LEU A 305 -2.20 0.23 8.11
N ILE A 306 -2.13 0.53 9.40
CA ILE A 306 -3.23 0.38 10.34
C ILE A 306 -4.36 1.36 9.99
N ASP A 307 -4.02 2.63 9.82
CA ASP A 307 -5.02 3.69 9.59
C ASP A 307 -5.66 3.60 8.21
N ASN A 308 -4.87 3.18 7.22
CA ASN A 308 -5.27 3.30 5.82
C ASN A 308 -5.55 1.96 5.13
N TYR A 309 -4.90 0.89 5.58
CA TYR A 309 -4.90 -0.42 4.92
C TYR A 309 -4.94 -1.58 5.94
N PRO A 310 -5.93 -1.60 6.86
CA PRO A 310 -5.91 -2.49 8.01
C PRO A 310 -5.85 -3.98 7.61
N SER A 311 -6.49 -4.36 6.50
CA SER A 311 -6.38 -5.72 5.95
C SER A 311 -4.93 -6.09 5.57
N THR A 312 -4.19 -5.17 4.96
CA THR A 312 -2.80 -5.39 4.56
C THR A 312 -1.90 -5.50 5.79
N PHE A 313 -2.12 -4.66 6.81
CA PHE A 313 -1.45 -4.82 8.11
C PHE A 313 -1.72 -6.21 8.72
N LEU A 314 -3.00 -6.58 8.84
CA LEU A 314 -3.43 -7.84 9.46
C LEU A 314 -2.94 -9.08 8.70
N ASN A 315 -2.78 -8.99 7.38
CA ASN A 315 -2.37 -10.12 6.55
C ASN A 315 -0.85 -10.27 6.42
N LEU A 316 -0.10 -9.15 6.34
CA LEU A 316 1.35 -9.19 6.07
C LEU A 316 2.23 -8.93 7.29
N VAL A 317 1.77 -8.08 8.22
CA VAL A 317 2.59 -7.55 9.31
C VAL A 317 2.21 -8.19 10.63
N TYR A 318 0.92 -8.33 10.89
CA TYR A 318 0.41 -8.81 12.17
C TYR A 318 0.71 -10.30 12.42
N THR A 319 1.10 -10.61 13.65
CA THR A 319 1.07 -11.95 14.22
C THR A 319 0.18 -11.98 15.45
N ASP A 320 -0.57 -13.07 15.59
CA ASP A 320 -1.32 -13.36 16.80
C ASP A 320 -0.35 -13.88 17.86
N SER A 321 0.20 -12.97 18.66
CA SER A 321 0.88 -13.31 19.92
C SER A 321 -0.21 -13.52 20.98
N ASP A 322 -0.18 -14.65 21.69
CA ASP A 322 -1.20 -15.07 22.68
C ASP A 322 -1.82 -13.89 23.47
N GLY A 323 -2.94 -13.35 22.99
CA GLY A 323 -3.68 -12.26 23.65
C GLY A 323 -3.70 -10.89 22.96
N GLY A 324 -3.18 -10.75 21.73
CA GLY A 324 -3.25 -9.48 20.97
C GLY A 324 -4.70 -9.08 20.62
N ASP A 325 -5.12 -7.89 21.02
CA ASP A 325 -6.41 -7.29 20.68
C ASP A 325 -6.34 -6.34 19.47
N ALA A 326 -5.21 -6.32 18.76
CA ALA A 326 -5.00 -5.44 17.61
C ALA A 326 -6.12 -5.48 16.56
N PRO A 327 -6.66 -6.65 16.12
CA PRO A 327 -7.82 -6.67 15.22
C PRO A 327 -9.04 -5.94 15.81
N TYR A 328 -9.29 -6.11 17.11
CA TYR A 328 -10.41 -5.46 17.80
C TYR A 328 -10.19 -3.95 17.92
N LEU A 329 -8.99 -3.50 18.29
CA LEU A 329 -8.64 -2.08 18.36
C LEU A 329 -8.82 -1.39 17.00
N ILE A 330 -8.34 -2.03 15.92
CA ILE A 330 -8.53 -1.56 14.55
C ILE A 330 -10.02 -1.46 14.18
N GLU A 331 -10.81 -2.49 14.49
CA GLU A 331 -12.26 -2.49 14.23
C GLU A 331 -13.02 -1.40 14.99
N GLN A 332 -12.53 -1.00 16.16
CA GLN A 332 -13.11 0.10 16.95
C GLN A 332 -12.59 1.49 16.55
N GLY A 333 -11.74 1.59 15.51
CA GLY A 333 -11.12 2.86 15.10
C GLY A 333 -10.07 3.38 16.09
N ARG A 334 -9.53 2.50 16.94
CA ARG A 334 -8.51 2.79 17.97
C ARG A 334 -7.14 2.23 17.56
N GLY A 335 -6.84 2.33 16.26
CA GLY A 335 -5.61 1.80 15.68
C GLY A 335 -4.35 2.56 16.12
N ASP A 336 -4.52 3.83 16.50
CA ASP A 336 -3.50 4.70 17.09
C ASP A 336 -2.87 4.12 18.35
N GLU A 337 -3.70 3.55 19.23
CA GLU A 337 -3.22 2.89 20.46
C GLU A 337 -2.20 1.77 20.19
N ILE A 338 -2.22 1.19 18.98
CA ILE A 338 -1.29 0.13 18.59
C ILE A 338 0.10 0.69 18.30
N TYR A 339 0.18 1.73 17.46
CA TYR A 339 1.47 2.25 17.01
C TYR A 339 2.03 3.34 17.92
N GLU A 340 1.23 3.94 18.79
CA GLU A 340 1.70 4.84 19.86
C GLU A 340 2.39 4.09 21.02
N ASP A 341 2.22 2.76 21.12
CA ASP A 341 2.93 1.88 22.05
C ASP A 341 3.96 1.02 21.28
N PRO A 342 5.25 1.43 21.23
CA PRO A 342 6.29 0.67 20.53
C PRO A 342 6.51 -0.75 21.09
N ASP A 343 6.29 -0.96 22.39
CA ASP A 343 6.46 -2.27 23.02
C ASP A 343 5.32 -3.22 22.61
N TYR A 344 4.09 -2.73 22.54
CA TYR A 344 2.97 -3.49 22.02
C TYR A 344 3.12 -3.77 20.53
N LEU A 345 3.48 -2.76 19.72
CA LEU A 345 3.74 -2.92 18.29
C LEU A 345 4.82 -4.00 18.05
N LYS A 346 5.90 -3.95 18.82
CA LYS A 346 6.99 -4.94 18.77
C LYS A 346 6.53 -6.36 19.07
N GLN A 347 5.47 -6.57 19.86
CA GLN A 347 4.95 -7.91 20.17
C GLN A 347 4.09 -8.48 19.03
N ILE A 348 3.36 -7.61 18.33
CA ILE A 348 2.40 -8.03 17.31
C ILE A 348 2.97 -8.00 15.88
N VAL A 349 4.15 -7.40 15.66
CA VAL A 349 4.82 -7.43 14.35
C VAL A 349 5.46 -8.80 14.12
N HIS A 350 5.03 -9.50 13.08
CA HIS A 350 5.52 -10.81 12.72
C HIS A 350 7.02 -10.74 12.38
N SER A 351 7.86 -11.53 13.08
CA SER A 351 9.33 -11.55 12.89
C SER A 351 9.76 -11.71 11.43
N GLN A 352 9.05 -12.57 10.70
CA GLN A 352 9.25 -12.80 9.27
C GLN A 352 9.09 -11.55 8.39
N PHE A 353 8.22 -10.61 8.77
CA PHE A 353 7.99 -9.39 8.03
C PHE A 353 9.23 -8.49 8.09
N ILE A 354 9.79 -8.30 9.28
CA ILE A 354 10.96 -7.44 9.50
C ILE A 354 12.29 -8.09 9.08
N SER A 355 12.35 -9.42 8.98
CA SER A 355 13.57 -10.11 8.53
C SER A 355 13.51 -10.53 7.07
N ASN A 356 12.70 -11.53 6.76
CA ASN A 356 12.71 -12.21 5.48
C ASN A 356 12.07 -11.39 4.37
N THR A 357 10.97 -10.66 4.62
CA THR A 357 10.42 -9.70 3.64
C THR A 357 11.45 -8.62 3.32
N ALA A 358 12.09 -8.04 4.35
CA ALA A 358 13.13 -7.03 4.16
C ALA A 358 14.27 -7.58 3.28
N SER A 359 14.76 -8.78 3.55
CA SER A 359 15.78 -9.45 2.73
C SER A 359 15.34 -9.66 1.28
N GLN A 360 14.13 -10.16 1.05
CA GLN A 360 13.59 -10.33 -0.30
C GLN A 360 13.47 -9.00 -1.04
N PHE A 361 12.94 -7.98 -0.38
CA PHE A 361 12.72 -6.66 -0.96
C PHE A 361 14.04 -5.97 -1.29
N LYS A 362 15.09 -6.19 -0.50
CA LYS A 362 16.47 -5.78 -0.84
C LYS A 362 16.97 -6.48 -2.09
N SER A 363 16.75 -7.79 -2.20
CA SER A 363 17.21 -8.58 -3.35
C SER A 363 16.49 -8.19 -4.65
N ILE A 364 15.18 -7.92 -4.62
CA ILE A 364 14.40 -7.53 -5.81
C ILE A 364 14.40 -6.02 -6.09
N GLY A 365 15.05 -5.21 -5.24
CA GLY A 365 15.26 -3.78 -5.46
C GLY A 365 14.07 -2.89 -5.07
N VAL A 366 13.23 -3.34 -4.14
CA VAL A 366 12.17 -2.52 -3.50
C VAL A 366 12.75 -1.72 -2.34
N LEU A 367 13.65 -2.32 -1.57
CA LEU A 367 14.37 -1.68 -0.47
C LEU A 367 15.85 -1.52 -0.82
N ASP A 368 16.49 -0.50 -0.26
CA ASP A 368 17.93 -0.30 -0.39
C ASP A 368 18.74 -1.24 0.52
N LYS A 369 20.03 -1.41 0.22
CA LYS A 369 20.96 -2.22 1.03
C LYS A 369 21.04 -1.76 2.48
N GLY A 370 20.80 -0.47 2.74
CA GLY A 370 20.77 0.14 4.08
C GLY A 370 19.60 -0.31 4.96
N SER A 371 18.53 -0.88 4.38
CA SER A 371 17.39 -1.37 5.16
C SER A 371 17.80 -2.55 6.05
N PRO A 372 17.51 -2.50 7.36
CA PRO A 372 17.88 -3.56 8.29
C PRO A 372 17.09 -4.84 8.00
N VAL A 373 17.74 -5.97 8.27
CA VAL A 373 17.10 -7.29 8.39
C VAL A 373 17.19 -7.62 9.87
N ILE A 374 16.06 -7.61 10.56
CA ILE A 374 16.02 -7.59 12.03
C ILE A 374 15.77 -9.00 12.55
N GLU A 375 16.79 -9.61 13.16
CA GLU A 375 16.70 -10.89 13.86
C GLU A 375 17.62 -10.88 15.11
N PRO A 376 17.15 -11.34 16.28
CA PRO A 376 15.80 -11.81 16.60
C PRO A 376 14.78 -10.65 16.71
N MET A 377 13.47 -10.98 16.74
CA MET A 377 12.38 -10.00 16.89
C MET A 377 12.52 -9.08 18.11
N SER A 378 13.17 -9.56 19.18
CA SER A 378 13.46 -8.75 20.37
C SER A 378 14.42 -7.60 20.11
N ALA A 379 15.12 -7.57 18.97
CA ALA A 379 16.00 -6.48 18.56
C ALA A 379 15.28 -5.39 17.74
N LEU A 380 13.99 -5.57 17.42
CA LEU A 380 13.20 -4.55 16.72
C LEU A 380 13.03 -3.31 17.61
N GLU A 381 13.39 -2.16 17.08
CA GLU A 381 13.17 -0.84 17.66
C GLU A 381 12.28 -0.04 16.71
N PRO A 382 10.93 -0.12 16.82
CA PRO A 382 10.00 0.34 15.78
C PRO A 382 10.19 1.80 15.35
N GLU A 383 10.60 2.66 16.28
CA GLU A 383 10.79 4.10 16.06
C GLU A 383 12.09 4.44 15.31
N THR A 384 13.11 3.57 15.41
CA THR A 384 14.48 3.87 14.95
C THR A 384 15.01 2.90 13.89
N ASP A 385 14.32 1.78 13.69
CA ASP A 385 14.57 0.90 12.57
C ASP A 385 13.88 1.44 11.32
N PHE A 386 14.70 1.93 10.37
CA PHE A 386 14.22 2.53 9.15
C PHE A 386 14.39 1.61 7.95
N TRP A 387 13.31 1.40 7.20
CA TRP A 387 13.39 0.96 5.83
C TRP A 387 13.69 2.14 4.90
N TYR A 388 14.46 1.86 3.85
CA TYR A 388 14.85 2.82 2.82
C TYR A 388 14.24 2.35 1.49
N PRO A 389 13.01 2.76 1.15
CA PRO A 389 12.38 2.43 -0.12
C PRO A 389 13.17 3.01 -1.30
N ARG A 390 13.32 2.21 -2.35
CA ARG A 390 13.91 2.67 -3.62
C ARG A 390 12.81 3.17 -4.55
N GLU A 391 13.19 3.99 -5.50
CA GLU A 391 12.41 4.10 -6.73
C GLU A 391 12.51 2.78 -7.51
N PHE A 392 11.36 2.18 -7.82
CA PHE A 392 11.28 1.00 -8.65
C PHE A 392 10.06 1.05 -9.57
N GLN A 393 10.14 0.34 -10.68
CA GLN A 393 9.03 0.20 -11.62
C GLN A 393 8.22 -1.05 -11.30
N LEU A 394 6.90 -0.91 -11.36
CA LEU A 394 5.95 -2.00 -11.47
C LEU A 394 5.62 -2.16 -12.95
N GLY A 395 5.66 -3.40 -13.46
CA GLY A 395 5.38 -3.69 -14.87
C GLY A 395 3.90 -3.75 -15.20
#